data_AF-A0A370L015-F1
#
_entry.id   AF-A0A370L015-F1
#
_cell.length_a   1.000
_cell.length_b   1.000
_cell.length_c   1.000
_cell.angle_alpha   90.00
_cell.angle_beta   90.00
_cell.angle_gamma   90.00
#
_symmetry.space_group_name_H-M   'P 1'
#
loop_
_entity.id
_entity.type
_entity.pdbx_description
1 polymer ?
#
loop_
_entity_poly.entity_id
_entity_poly.type
_entity_poly.pdbx_seq_one_letter_code
_entity_poly.pdbx_strand_id
1 'polypeptide(L)'
;MTAAFTIRLDDETLAKLDALAADTDRSRSWLATKAIQDYVELNAWQIAHIKQGIAQADRGEFATEEELDAIEQELLAKIEASQS
;
A
#
# COMPACT_ATOMS: atom_id res chain seq x y z
N MET A 1 -0.73 -17.50 14.68
CA MET A 1 -1.19 -17.09 16.03
C MET A 1 -1.98 -15.79 15.90
N THR A 2 -3.03 -15.62 16.68
CA THR A 2 -3.76 -14.35 16.77
C THR A 2 -3.52 -13.73 18.16
N ALA A 3 -3.45 -12.40 18.21
CA ALA A 3 -3.31 -11.64 19.45
C ALA A 3 -4.44 -10.61 19.52
N ALA A 4 -4.97 -10.37 20.72
CA ALA A 4 -5.99 -9.35 20.95
C ALA A 4 -5.33 -8.04 21.40
N PHE A 5 -5.87 -6.92 20.96
CA PHE A 5 -5.52 -5.60 21.43
C PHE A 5 -6.76 -4.70 21.42
N THR A 6 -6.73 -3.61 22.19
CA THR A 6 -7.86 -2.69 22.32
C THR A 6 -7.61 -1.43 21.50
N ILE A 7 -8.58 -1.05 20.67
CA ILE A 7 -8.59 0.21 19.91
C ILE A 7 -9.54 1.18 20.60
N ARG A 8 -9.14 2.45 20.69
CA ARG A 8 -10.02 3.54 21.13
C ARG A 8 -10.42 4.35 19.90
N LEU A 9 -11.72 4.53 19.72
CA LEU A 9 -12.31 5.36 18.68
C LEU A 9 -13.13 6.46 19.37
N ASP A 10 -13.20 7.62 18.75
CA ASP A 10 -14.22 8.60 19.11
C ASP A 10 -15.62 8.11 18.72
N ASP A 11 -16.66 8.73 19.30
CA ASP A 11 -18.05 8.32 19.11
C ASP A 11 -18.49 8.43 17.64
N GLU A 12 -17.98 9.43 16.91
CA GLU A 12 -18.29 9.65 15.51
C GLU A 12 -17.76 8.50 14.63
N THR A 13 -16.50 8.12 14.83
CA THR A 13 -15.85 7.04 14.09
C THR A 13 -16.48 5.70 14.43
N LEU A 14 -16.83 5.46 15.70
CA LEU A 14 -17.53 4.25 16.10
C LEU A 14 -18.91 4.15 15.42
N ALA A 15 -19.67 5.23 15.37
CA ALA A 15 -20.97 5.26 14.69
C ALA A 15 -20.85 4.97 13.17
N LYS A 16 -19.82 5.53 12.52
CA LYS A 16 -19.52 5.25 11.10
C LYS A 16 -19.13 3.79 10.86
N LEU A 17 -18.31 3.22 11.75
CA LEU A 17 -17.94 1.80 11.67
C LEU A 17 -19.15 0.87 11.87
N ASP A 18 -20.09 1.26 12.73
CA ASP A 18 -21.32 0.51 12.98
C ASP A 18 -22.24 0.48 11.77
N ALA A 19 -22.43 1.62 11.12
CA ALA A 19 -23.21 1.70 9.89
C ALA A 19 -22.56 0.86 8.78
N LEU A 20 -21.24 0.98 8.60
CA LEU A 20 -20.50 0.20 7.60
C LEU A 20 -20.59 -1.32 7.86
N ALA A 21 -20.49 -1.73 9.13
CA ALA A 21 -20.65 -3.12 9.53
C ALA A 21 -22.02 -3.68 9.14
N ALA A 22 -23.08 -2.90 9.39
CA ALA A 22 -24.45 -3.27 9.03
C ALA A 22 -24.65 -3.36 7.51
N ASP A 23 -24.20 -2.36 6.75
CA ASP A 23 -24.38 -2.29 5.30
C ASP A 23 -23.59 -3.36 4.53
N THR A 24 -22.49 -3.86 5.12
CA THR A 24 -21.61 -4.85 4.48
C THR A 24 -21.81 -6.28 4.99
N ASP A 25 -22.71 -6.50 5.96
CA ASP A 25 -22.89 -7.79 6.66
C ASP A 25 -21.55 -8.33 7.21
N ARG A 26 -20.85 -7.47 7.96
CA ARG A 26 -19.55 -7.78 8.58
C ARG A 26 -19.50 -7.31 10.02
N SER A 27 -18.70 -7.99 10.85
CA SER A 27 -18.46 -7.54 12.21
C SER A 27 -17.46 -6.38 12.25
N ARG A 28 -17.56 -5.52 13.27
CA ARG A 28 -16.58 -4.45 13.55
C ARG A 28 -15.16 -5.00 13.61
N SER A 29 -14.99 -6.16 14.26
CA SER A 29 -13.69 -6.82 14.40
C SER A 29 -13.14 -7.25 13.04
N TRP A 30 -14.00 -7.73 12.13
CA TRP A 30 -13.58 -8.10 10.79
C TRP A 30 -13.11 -6.88 10.00
N LEU A 31 -13.90 -5.80 10.01
CA LEU A 31 -13.56 -4.55 9.32
C LEU A 31 -12.28 -3.92 9.87
N ALA A 32 -12.13 -3.84 11.19
CA ALA A 32 -10.93 -3.33 11.83
C ALA A 32 -9.70 -4.19 11.47
N THR A 33 -9.83 -5.52 11.55
CA THR A 33 -8.73 -6.43 11.19
C THR A 33 -8.32 -6.25 9.73
N LYS A 34 -9.30 -6.17 8.81
CA LYS A 34 -9.04 -5.99 7.38
C LYS A 34 -8.35 -4.66 7.10
N ALA A 35 -8.85 -3.56 7.68
CA ALA A 35 -8.25 -2.24 7.53
C ALA A 35 -6.80 -2.19 8.04
N ILE A 36 -6.52 -2.84 9.17
CA ILE A 36 -5.16 -2.92 9.73
C ILE A 36 -4.26 -3.77 8.83
N GLN A 37 -4.73 -4.92 8.34
CA GLN A 37 -3.96 -5.76 7.42
C GLN A 37 -3.58 -5.00 6.16
N ASP A 38 -4.55 -4.34 5.53
CA ASP A 38 -4.32 -3.58 4.30
C ASP A 38 -3.36 -2.42 4.54
N TYR A 39 -3.50 -1.71 5.67
CA TYR A 39 -2.59 -0.64 6.05
C TYR A 39 -1.17 -1.14 6.29
N VAL A 40 -1.01 -2.22 7.05
CA VAL A 40 0.31 -2.78 7.38
C VAL A 40 0.99 -3.31 6.12
N GLU A 41 0.28 -4.05 5.27
CA GLU A 41 0.83 -4.61 4.04
C GLU A 41 1.33 -3.51 3.10
N LEU A 42 0.50 -2.49 2.85
CA LEU A 42 0.86 -1.35 1.99
C LEU A 42 2.12 -0.64 2.51
N ASN A 43 2.14 -0.29 3.79
CA ASN A 43 3.25 0.48 4.36
C ASN A 43 4.52 -0.36 4.49
N ALA A 44 4.40 -1.64 4.86
CA ALA A 44 5.56 -2.53 4.97
C ALA A 44 6.25 -2.72 3.62
N TRP A 45 5.47 -2.92 2.55
CA TRP A 45 6.03 -3.00 1.20
C TRP A 45 6.73 -1.70 0.79
N GLN A 46 6.09 -0.54 0.99
CA GLN A 46 6.70 0.77 0.66
C GLN A 46 8.02 0.99 1.41
N ILE A 47 8.03 0.74 2.72
CA ILE A 47 9.21 0.92 3.56
C ILE A 47 10.34 -0.03 3.12
N ALA A 48 10.00 -1.30 2.83
CA ALA A 48 10.98 -2.27 2.35
C ALA A 48 11.61 -1.82 1.02
N HIS A 49 10.79 -1.32 0.10
CA HIS A 49 11.26 -0.86 -1.20
C HIS A 49 12.17 0.36 -1.11
N ILE A 50 11.81 1.35 -0.27
CA ILE A 50 12.63 2.53 -0.02
C ILE A 50 13.98 2.11 0.57
N LYS A 51 13.98 1.22 1.57
CA LYS A 51 15.21 0.71 2.18
C LYS A 51 16.10 -0.01 1.18
N GLN A 52 15.50 -0.80 0.28
CA GLN A 52 16.24 -1.47 -0.79
C GLN A 52 16.86 -0.45 -1.74
N GLY A 53 16.10 0.56 -2.20
CA GLY A 53 16.61 1.60 -3.09
C GLY A 53 17.76 2.40 -2.48
N ILE A 54 17.67 2.75 -1.19
CA ILE A 54 18.78 3.39 -0.46
C ILE A 54 20.01 2.47 -0.45
N ALA A 55 19.84 1.19 -0.11
CA ALA A 55 20.95 0.25 -0.08
C ALA A 55 21.59 0.02 -1.46
N GLN A 56 20.82 0.09 -2.55
CA GLN A 56 21.31 0.02 -3.92
C GLN A 56 22.12 1.28 -4.28
N ALA A 57 21.59 2.45 -3.97
CA ALA A 57 22.26 3.73 -4.17
C ALA A 57 23.59 3.81 -3.38
N ASP A 58 23.61 3.33 -2.14
CA ASP A 58 24.83 3.25 -1.31
C ASP A 58 25.90 2.33 -1.93
N ARG A 59 25.49 1.34 -2.73
CA ARG A 59 26.39 0.47 -3.52
C ARG A 59 26.72 1.02 -4.90
N GLY A 60 26.19 2.19 -5.26
CA GLY A 60 26.36 2.79 -6.59
C GLY A 60 25.56 2.11 -7.70
N GLU A 61 24.56 1.29 -7.36
CA GLU A 61 23.68 0.61 -8.31
C GLU A 61 22.63 1.58 -8.86
N PHE A 62 23.07 2.54 -9.67
CA PHE A 62 22.22 3.42 -10.46
C PHE A 62 22.08 2.89 -11.87
N ALA A 63 20.95 3.21 -12.51
CA ALA A 63 20.77 2.92 -13.92
C ALA A 63 21.83 3.66 -14.76
N THR A 64 22.32 3.02 -15.81
CA THR A 64 23.13 3.71 -16.82
C THR A 64 22.24 4.60 -17.70
N GLU A 65 22.87 5.48 -18.50
CA GLU A 65 22.15 6.34 -19.44
C GLU A 65 21.37 5.50 -20.47
N GLU A 66 21.96 4.40 -20.95
CA GLU A 66 21.30 3.48 -21.89
C GLU A 66 20.10 2.74 -21.25
N GLU A 67 20.19 2.38 -19.97
CA GLU A 67 19.07 1.77 -19.24
C GLU A 67 17.95 2.79 -19.01
N LEU A 68 18.29 4.05 -18.76
CA LEU A 68 17.32 5.14 -18.61
C LEU A 68 16.55 5.38 -19.91
N ASP A 69 17.27 5.44 -21.04
CA ASP A 69 16.68 5.60 -22.38
C ASP A 69 15.71 4.44 -22.69
N ALA A 70 16.09 3.21 -22.35
CA ALA A 70 15.22 2.05 -22.56
C ALA A 70 13.93 2.11 -21.72
N ILE A 71 14.02 2.56 -20.46
CA ILE A 71 12.86 2.76 -19.58
C ILE A 71 11.94 3.85 -20.14
N GLU A 72 12.49 4.95 -20.64
CA GLU A 72 11.71 6.04 -21.24
C GLU A 72 10.91 5.56 -22.46
N GLN A 73 11.55 4.81 -23.36
CA GLN A 73 10.88 4.25 -24.54
C GLN A 73 9.76 3.27 -24.14
N GLU A 74 9.98 2.43 -23.13
CA GLU A 74 8.95 1.51 -22.63
C GLU A 74 7.75 2.26 -22.04
N LEU A 75 7.99 3.34 -21.28
CA LEU A 75 6.94 4.15 -20.70
C LEU A 75 6.10 4.87 -21.76
N LEU A 76 6.74 5.43 -22.79
CA LEU A 76 6.05 6.07 -23.91
C LEU A 76 5.12 5.09 -24.63
N ALA A 77 5.61 3.88 -24.94
CA ALA A 77 4.82 2.86 -25.61
C ALA A 77 3.60 2.41 -24.77
N LYS A 78 3.74 2.32 -23.44
CA LYS A 78 2.63 1.98 -22.54
C LYS A 78 1.56 3.09 -22.46
N ILE A 79 1.98 4.34 -22.51
CA ILE A 79 1.06 5.50 -22.53
C ILE A 79 0.24 5.49 -23.83
N GLU A 80 0.89 5.26 -24.97
CA GLU A 80 0.21 5.18 -26.27
C GLU A 80 -0.76 4.00 -26.35
N ALA A 81 -0.36 2.83 -25.85
CA ALA A 81 -1.19 1.63 -25.83
C ALA A 81 -2.44 1.75 -24.93
N SER A 82 -2.39 2.59 -23.87
CA SER A 82 -3.53 2.84 -23.00
C SER A 82 -4.54 3.84 -23.58
N GLN A 83 -4.18 4.56 -24.65
CA GLN A 83 -5.03 5.57 -25.31
C GLN A 83 -5.73 5.04 -26.57
N SER A 84 -5.48 3.79 -26.95
CA SER A 84 -6.12 3.07 -28.07
C SER A 84 -7.17 2.08 -27.57
#